data_AF-A0A534SXK7-F1
#
_entry.id   AF-A0A534SXK7-F1
#
_cell.length_a   1.000
_cell.length_b   1.000
_cell.length_c   1.000
_cell.angle_alpha   90.00
_cell.angle_beta   90.00
_cell.angle_gamma   90.00
#
_symmetry.space_group_name_H-M   'P 1'
#
loop_
_entity.id
_entity.type
_entity.pdbx_description
1 polymer ?
#
loop_
_entity_poly.entity_id
_entity_poly.type
_entity_poly.pdbx_seq_one_letter_code
_entity_poly.pdbx_strand_id
1 'polypeptide(L)'
;MNDGHPSSLPRLGAWAAKRMLHHSGLLALARLARSRVRALVLRYHALTDGPSDVLYAAPSICLPVEAFRLQMAFVRRAYTVVPLDELVAAVARGGKLPPRALAITFDDGYADNHRLAFPVLQGLGFPATLYVTTGALDGGPPLW
;
A
#
# COMPACT_ATOMS: atom_id res chain seq x y z
N MET A 1 -29.86 -47.48 -17.33
CA MET A 1 -29.10 -46.31 -17.82
C MET A 1 -28.84 -45.42 -16.64
N ASN A 2 -27.59 -44.99 -16.51
CA ASN A 2 -26.91 -44.61 -15.28
C ASN A 2 -26.64 -43.10 -15.31
N ASP A 3 -27.39 -42.31 -14.54
CA ASP A 3 -27.16 -40.87 -14.41
C ASP A 3 -26.67 -40.56 -12.99
N GLY A 4 -25.35 -40.67 -12.83
CA GLY A 4 -24.63 -40.36 -11.60
C GLY A 4 -24.55 -38.85 -11.37
N HIS A 5 -25.29 -38.38 -10.36
CA HIS A 5 -25.11 -37.05 -9.79
C HIS A 5 -23.80 -37.05 -8.97
N PRO A 6 -22.83 -36.13 -9.18
CA PRO A 6 -21.63 -36.07 -8.35
C PRO A 6 -22.00 -35.65 -6.93
N SER A 7 -21.72 -36.53 -5.98
CA SER A 7 -21.88 -36.33 -4.55
C SER A 7 -20.97 -35.19 -4.07
N SER A 8 -21.57 -34.20 -3.43
CA SER A 8 -20.88 -33.09 -2.78
C SER A 8 -20.16 -33.61 -1.52
N LEU A 9 -18.82 -33.56 -1.55
CA LEU A 9 -17.98 -33.90 -0.41
C LEU A 9 -18.31 -33.02 0.83
N PRO A 10 -18.23 -33.58 2.06
CA PRO A 10 -18.74 -32.92 3.25
C PRO A 10 -17.88 -31.72 3.68
N ARG A 11 -18.45 -30.52 3.59
CA ARG A 11 -17.88 -29.23 4.03
C ARG A 11 -17.42 -29.19 5.49
N LEU A 12 -17.86 -30.15 6.32
CA LEU A 12 -17.54 -30.25 7.75
C LEU A 12 -16.09 -30.69 8.02
N GLY A 13 -15.53 -31.61 7.22
CA GLY A 13 -14.16 -32.10 7.41
C GLY A 13 -13.10 -31.03 7.16
N ALA A 14 -13.33 -30.20 6.14
CA ALA A 14 -12.46 -29.07 5.82
C ALA A 14 -12.43 -28.01 6.94
N TRP A 15 -13.55 -27.81 7.64
CA TRP A 15 -13.67 -26.83 8.72
C TRP A 15 -12.97 -27.29 10.00
N ALA A 16 -13.15 -28.56 10.37
CA ALA A 16 -12.44 -29.18 11.49
C ALA A 16 -10.92 -29.19 11.25
N ALA A 17 -10.47 -29.60 10.06
CA ALA A 17 -9.07 -29.58 9.67
C ALA A 17 -8.46 -28.16 9.73
N LYS A 18 -9.19 -27.14 9.25
CA LYS A 18 -8.77 -25.73 9.33
C LYS A 18 -8.60 -25.25 10.77
N ARG A 19 -9.52 -25.61 11.69
CA ARG A 19 -9.40 -25.29 13.13
C ARG A 19 -8.20 -26.00 13.77
N MET A 20 -7.99 -27.28 13.47
CA MET A 20 -6.84 -28.03 14.01
C MET A 20 -5.51 -27.44 13.53
N LEU A 21 -5.40 -27.06 12.25
CA LEU A 21 -4.21 -26.39 11.72
C LEU A 21 -3.96 -25.00 12.34
N HIS A 22 -5.03 -24.28 12.69
CA HIS A 22 -4.95 -22.99 13.35
C HIS A 22 -4.49 -23.11 14.81
N HIS A 23 -5.09 -24.02 15.60
CA HIS A 23 -4.79 -24.19 17.02
C HIS A 23 -3.50 -24.98 17.29
N SER A 24 -3.04 -25.80 16.35
CA SER A 24 -1.76 -26.52 16.47
C SER A 24 -0.53 -25.63 16.21
N GLY A 25 -0.71 -24.39 15.75
CA GLY A 25 0.40 -23.51 15.38
C GLY A 25 1.09 -23.86 14.06
N LEU A 26 0.74 -24.99 13.41
CA LEU A 26 1.25 -25.40 12.11
C LEU A 26 1.03 -24.34 11.03
N LEU A 27 -0.10 -23.63 11.07
CA LEU A 27 -0.35 -22.51 10.16
C LEU A 27 0.56 -21.30 10.44
N ALA A 28 0.87 -21.02 11.72
CA ALA A 28 1.79 -19.94 12.10
C ALA A 28 3.23 -20.27 11.70
N LEU A 29 3.67 -21.51 11.92
CA LEU A 29 4.96 -22.03 11.47
C LEU A 29 5.07 -22.02 9.95
N ALA A 30 4.03 -22.44 9.22
CA ALA A 30 4.00 -22.36 7.75
C ALA A 30 4.05 -20.91 7.24
N ARG A 31 3.47 -19.95 7.98
CA ARG A 31 3.57 -18.52 7.67
C ARG A 31 4.95 -17.94 7.96
N LEU A 32 5.63 -18.40 9.00
CA LEU A 32 7.00 -18.03 9.35
C LEU A 32 8.03 -18.65 8.38
N ALA A 33 7.80 -19.90 7.97
CA ALA A 33 8.63 -20.62 7.00
C ALA A 33 8.46 -20.09 5.58
N ARG A 34 7.31 -19.47 5.27
CA ARG A 34 7.17 -18.67 4.05
C ARG A 34 7.87 -17.33 4.27
N SER A 35 9.16 -17.28 3.90
CA SER A 35 9.91 -16.04 3.65
C SER A 35 9.32 -15.28 2.45
N ARG A 36 8.07 -14.84 2.56
CA ARG A 36 7.52 -13.93 1.56
C ARG A 36 8.18 -12.58 1.77
N VAL A 37 8.64 -12.00 0.67
CA VAL A 37 8.95 -10.59 0.58
C VAL A 37 7.70 -9.83 1.03
N ARG A 38 7.75 -9.18 2.19
CA ARG A 38 6.66 -8.36 2.73
C ARG A 38 7.02 -6.91 2.50
N ALA A 39 6.41 -6.34 1.48
CA ALA A 39 6.46 -4.92 1.19
C ALA A 39 5.15 -4.26 1.61
N LEU A 40 5.23 -3.02 2.09
CA LEU A 40 4.08 -2.13 2.23
C LEU A 40 4.22 -1.00 1.20
N VAL A 41 3.10 -0.64 0.55
CA VAL A 41 3.03 0.56 -0.28
C VAL A 41 2.00 1.47 0.37
N LEU A 42 2.43 2.68 0.74
CA LEU A 42 1.59 3.70 1.34
C LEU A 42 1.24 4.73 0.28
N ARG A 43 -0.05 4.93 0.04
CA ARG A 43 -0.58 5.73 -1.05
C ARG A 43 -1.28 6.97 -0.53
N TYR A 44 -0.97 8.10 -1.13
CA TYR A 44 -1.59 9.40 -0.92
C TYR A 44 -2.12 9.95 -2.25
N HIS A 45 -2.99 10.94 -2.15
CA HIS A 45 -3.44 11.75 -3.29
C HIS A 45 -3.19 13.20 -2.93
N ALA A 46 -4.22 13.97 -2.55
CA ALA A 46 -4.08 15.39 -2.22
C ALA A 46 -3.77 15.63 -0.74
N LEU A 47 -3.00 16.69 -0.47
CA LEU A 47 -2.75 17.24 0.86
C LEU A 47 -3.41 18.62 1.03
N THR A 48 -3.78 18.95 2.27
CA THR A 48 -4.38 20.25 2.62
C THR A 48 -3.66 20.92 3.78
N ASP A 49 -3.53 22.25 3.75
CA ASP A 49 -2.95 23.08 4.81
C ASP A 49 -3.98 23.91 5.60
N GLY A 50 -5.28 23.65 5.38
CA GLY A 50 -6.38 24.27 6.11
C GLY A 50 -7.74 23.60 5.83
N PRO A 51 -8.82 24.04 6.49
CA PRO A 51 -10.18 23.62 6.16
C PRO A 51 -10.52 24.25 4.80
N SER A 52 -10.32 23.50 3.73
CA SER A 52 -10.66 23.94 2.39
C SER A 52 -11.28 22.77 1.65
N ASP A 53 -12.46 23.03 1.10
CA ASP A 53 -13.03 22.22 0.05
C ASP A 53 -12.02 22.23 -1.11
N VAL A 54 -11.30 21.12 -1.25
CA VAL A 54 -10.35 20.95 -2.33
C VAL A 54 -11.16 20.79 -3.61
N LEU A 55 -11.27 21.84 -4.42
CA LEU A 55 -12.12 21.82 -5.62
C LEU A 55 -11.60 20.85 -6.70
N TYR A 56 -10.33 20.45 -6.61
CA TYR A 56 -9.66 19.59 -7.57
C TYR A 56 -9.56 18.12 -7.14
N ALA A 57 -9.99 17.76 -5.92
CA ALA A 57 -9.91 16.40 -5.40
C ALA A 57 -11.09 16.09 -4.48
N ALA A 58 -11.56 14.83 -4.47
CA ALA A 58 -12.63 14.44 -3.57
C ALA A 58 -12.17 14.54 -2.09
N PRO A 59 -13.03 14.97 -1.15
CA PRO A 59 -12.65 15.09 0.26
C PRO A 59 -12.11 13.79 0.88
N SER A 60 -12.56 12.63 0.40
CA SER A 60 -12.11 11.31 0.88
C SER A 60 -10.66 10.95 0.53
N ILE A 61 -10.06 11.66 -0.43
CA ILE A 61 -8.66 11.46 -0.86
C ILE A 61 -7.77 12.66 -0.48
N CYS A 62 -8.29 13.57 0.36
CA CYS A 62 -7.56 14.71 0.89
C CYS A 62 -7.07 14.42 2.30
N LEU A 63 -5.81 14.72 2.60
CA LEU A 63 -5.21 14.54 3.92
C LEU A 63 -4.60 15.85 4.44
N PRO A 64 -4.95 16.31 5.66
CA PRO A 64 -4.26 17.44 6.26
C PRO A 64 -2.75 17.18 6.37
N VAL A 65 -1.93 18.16 6.00
CA VAL A 65 -0.46 18.07 6.00
C VAL A 65 0.08 17.73 7.39
N GLU A 66 -0.57 18.21 8.46
CA GLU A 66 -0.18 17.88 9.82
C GLU A 66 -0.44 16.40 10.15
N ALA A 67 -1.52 15.81 9.64
CA ALA A 67 -1.75 14.36 9.75
C ALA A 67 -0.70 13.58 8.94
N PHE A 68 -0.33 14.07 7.76
CA PHE A 68 0.77 13.50 6.98
C PHE A 68 2.10 13.54 7.74
N ARG A 69 2.47 14.67 8.38
CA ARG A 69 3.67 14.77 9.22
C ARG A 69 3.68 13.75 10.35
N LEU A 70 2.55 13.56 11.04
CA LEU A 70 2.43 12.55 12.09
C LEU A 70 2.61 11.13 11.55
N GLN A 71 2.03 10.82 10.39
CA GLN A 71 2.23 9.53 9.72
C GLN A 71 3.70 9.33 9.33
N MET A 72 4.37 10.35 8.77
CA MET A 72 5.79 10.25 8.39
C MET A 72 6.72 10.11 9.60
N ALA A 73 6.41 10.76 10.72
CA ALA A 73 7.13 10.57 11.97
C ALA A 73 6.99 9.13 12.50
N PHE A 74 5.81 8.53 12.39
CA PHE A 74 5.61 7.12 12.70
C PHE A 74 6.37 6.20 11.73
N VAL A 75 6.31 6.48 10.42
CA VAL A 75 7.03 5.73 9.38
C VAL A 75 8.53 5.71 9.67
N ARG A 76 9.14 6.86 10.01
CA ARG A 76 10.57 6.97 10.37
C ARG A 76 10.97 6.04 11.51
N ARG A 77 10.08 5.83 12.48
CA ARG A 77 10.36 4.99 13.65
C ARG A 77 10.13 3.50 13.38
N ALA A 78 9.20 3.16 12.48
CA ALA A 78 8.69 1.80 12.35
C ALA A 78 9.10 1.10 11.05
N TYR A 79 9.49 1.81 9.99
CA TYR A 79 9.71 1.23 8.66
C TYR A 79 11.04 1.65 8.05
N THR A 80 11.50 0.86 7.08
CA THR A 80 12.62 1.22 6.20
C THR A 80 12.02 1.70 4.89
N VAL A 81 12.07 3.01 4.64
CA VAL A 81 11.55 3.58 3.40
C VAL A 81 12.52 3.29 2.25
N VAL A 82 12.00 2.73 1.16
CA VAL A 82 12.79 2.37 -0.02
C VAL A 82 12.15 2.93 -1.30
N PRO A 83 12.93 3.20 -2.36
CA PRO A 83 12.38 3.51 -3.68
C PRO A 83 11.44 2.40 -4.17
N LEU A 84 10.33 2.78 -4.81
CA LEU A 84 9.33 1.82 -5.26
C LEU A 84 9.86 0.87 -6.33
N ASP A 85 10.68 1.37 -7.25
CA ASP A 85 11.32 0.60 -8.32
C ASP A 85 12.28 -0.47 -7.76
N GLU A 86 13.09 -0.12 -6.76
CA GLU A 86 13.92 -1.09 -6.04
C GLU A 86 13.08 -2.15 -5.34
N LEU A 87 11.98 -1.73 -4.70
CA LEU A 87 11.05 -2.62 -4.01
C LEU A 87 10.42 -3.62 -4.98
N VAL A 88 9.89 -3.13 -6.10
CA VAL A 88 9.28 -3.97 -7.14
C VAL A 88 10.30 -4.93 -7.75
N ALA A 89 11.50 -4.44 -8.05
CA ALA A 89 12.56 -5.26 -8.62
C ALA A 89 13.01 -6.37 -7.66
N ALA A 90 13.10 -6.09 -6.36
CA ALA A 90 13.41 -7.10 -5.34
C ALA A 90 12.30 -8.16 -5.24
N VAL A 91 11.03 -7.74 -5.23
CA VAL A 91 9.89 -8.68 -5.22
C VAL A 91 9.89 -9.57 -6.47
N ALA A 92 10.05 -8.98 -7.66
CA ALA A 92 10.01 -9.70 -8.93
C ALA A 92 11.11 -10.76 -9.06
N ARG A 93 12.31 -10.46 -8.54
CA ARG A 93 13.46 -11.38 -8.55
C ARG A 93 13.46 -12.39 -7.39
N GLY A 94 12.45 -12.37 -6.51
CA GLY A 94 12.46 -13.15 -5.27
C GLY A 94 13.62 -12.78 -4.33
N GLY A 95 14.14 -11.55 -4.46
CA GLY A 95 15.23 -11.01 -3.65
C GLY A 95 14.78 -10.66 -2.23
N LYS A 96 15.73 -10.22 -1.40
CA LYS A 96 15.45 -9.77 -0.03
C LYS A 96 15.13 -8.29 -0.02
N LEU A 97 14.14 -7.91 0.80
CA LEU A 97 13.89 -6.52 1.17
C LEU A 97 14.43 -6.26 2.58
N PRO A 98 14.75 -5.00 2.93
CA PRO A 98 15.03 -4.65 4.31
C PRO A 98 13.83 -4.97 5.20
N PRO A 99 14.04 -5.23 6.50
CA PRO A 99 12.95 -5.43 7.44
C PRO A 99 11.98 -4.24 7.42
N ARG A 100 10.68 -4.56 7.30
CA ARG A 100 9.59 -3.56 7.26
C ARG A 100 9.80 -2.53 6.13
N ALA A 101 10.14 -3.01 4.93
CA ALA A 101 10.24 -2.19 3.74
C ALA A 101 8.90 -1.51 3.40
N LEU A 102 8.96 -0.21 3.13
CA LEU A 102 7.81 0.62 2.78
C LEU A 102 8.18 1.53 1.59
N ALA A 103 7.32 1.60 0.59
CA ALA A 103 7.39 2.63 -0.45
C ALA A 103 6.25 3.65 -0.27
N ILE A 104 6.54 4.92 -0.53
CA ILE A 104 5.57 6.02 -0.48
C ILE A 104 5.21 6.41 -1.91
N THR A 105 3.91 6.56 -2.17
CA THR A 105 3.37 6.86 -3.49
C THR A 105 2.34 7.98 -3.42
N PHE A 106 2.30 8.81 -4.45
CA PHE A 106 1.28 9.83 -4.66
C PHE A 106 0.65 9.63 -6.03
N ASP A 107 -0.67 9.53 -6.06
CA ASP A 107 -1.45 9.41 -7.30
C ASP A 107 -1.90 10.81 -7.76
N ASP A 108 -2.39 10.89 -8.99
CA ASP A 108 -2.94 12.05 -9.71
C ASP A 108 -1.95 13.18 -10.05
N GLY A 109 -0.94 13.44 -9.22
CA GLY A 109 0.08 14.47 -9.46
C GLY A 109 -0.32 15.88 -9.04
N TYR A 110 -1.17 16.02 -8.00
CA TYR A 110 -1.57 17.34 -7.48
C TYR A 110 -0.37 18.20 -7.06
N ALA A 111 -0.48 19.51 -7.28
CA ALA A 111 0.58 20.48 -6.96
C ALA A 111 0.92 20.52 -5.45
N ASP A 112 -0.03 20.16 -4.59
CA ASP A 112 0.20 20.05 -3.14
C ASP A 112 1.18 18.93 -2.75
N ASN A 113 1.38 17.91 -3.60
CA ASN A 113 2.43 16.90 -3.39
C ASN A 113 3.81 17.56 -3.33
N HIS A 114 4.06 18.52 -4.22
CA HIS A 114 5.29 19.30 -4.20
C HIS A 114 5.26 20.39 -3.10
N ARG A 115 4.15 21.11 -2.95
CA ARG A 115 4.07 22.24 -2.01
C ARG A 115 4.10 21.81 -0.53
N LEU A 116 3.46 20.71 -0.19
CA LEU A 116 3.20 20.27 1.18
C LEU A 116 3.94 18.98 1.54
N ALA A 117 3.91 17.95 0.68
CA ALA A 117 4.52 16.66 1.02
C ALA A 117 6.04 16.65 0.83
N PHE A 118 6.54 17.20 -0.27
CA PHE A 118 7.97 17.16 -0.61
C PHE A 118 8.89 17.75 0.48
N PRO A 119 8.61 18.92 1.11
CA PRO A 119 9.47 19.43 2.18
C PRO A 119 9.56 18.49 3.38
N VAL A 120 8.47 17.77 3.71
CA VAL A 120 8.45 16.78 4.79
C VAL A 120 9.31 15.57 4.43
N LEU A 121 9.12 15.02 3.24
CA LEU A 121 9.86 13.86 2.76
C LEU A 121 11.35 14.16 2.62
N GLN A 122 11.69 15.32 2.06
CA GLN A 122 13.07 15.78 1.91
C GLN A 122 13.76 15.93 3.27
N GLY A 123 13.08 16.54 4.26
CA GLY A 123 13.62 16.65 5.62
C GLY A 123 13.86 15.30 6.31
N LEU A 124 13.19 14.24 5.85
CA LEU A 124 13.34 12.87 6.36
C LEU A 124 14.27 12.00 5.51
N GLY A 125 14.67 12.45 4.32
CA GLY A 125 15.41 11.65 3.34
C GLY A 125 14.58 10.50 2.76
N PHE A 126 13.25 10.65 2.71
CA PHE A 126 12.36 9.59 2.22
C PHE A 126 12.17 9.68 0.71
N PRO A 127 12.46 8.60 -0.05
CA PRO A 127 12.06 8.52 -1.44
C PRO A 127 10.53 8.38 -1.55
N ALA A 128 9.96 8.92 -2.63
CA ALA A 128 8.57 8.74 -3.00
C ALA A 128 8.41 8.68 -4.53
N THR A 129 7.36 8.02 -4.99
CA THR A 129 7.00 7.93 -6.41
C THR A 129 5.73 8.74 -6.67
N LEU A 130 5.71 9.55 -7.73
CA LEU A 130 4.54 10.30 -8.17
C LEU A 130 4.01 9.71 -9.47
N TYR A 131 2.72 9.39 -9.52
CA TYR A 131 2.01 9.02 -10.74
C TYR A 131 1.23 10.23 -11.25
N VAL A 132 1.79 10.90 -12.26
CA VAL A 132 1.26 12.16 -12.78
C VAL A 132 0.29 11.90 -13.92
N THR A 133 -0.89 12.53 -13.85
CA THR A 133 -1.88 12.53 -14.94
C THR A 133 -1.48 13.55 -16.01
N THR A 134 -0.64 13.15 -16.96
CA THR A 134 -0.04 14.09 -17.93
C THR A 134 -1.05 14.86 -18.79
N GLY A 135 -2.20 14.26 -19.12
CA GLY A 135 -3.26 14.95 -19.88
C GLY A 135 -3.84 16.18 -19.18
N ALA A 136 -3.85 16.21 -17.84
CA ALA A 136 -4.28 17.38 -17.08
C ALA A 136 -3.27 18.54 -17.15
N LEU A 137 -1.98 18.23 -17.37
CA LEU A 137 -0.95 19.25 -17.57
C LEU A 137 -1.10 19.96 -18.92
N ASP A 138 -1.62 19.26 -19.92
CA ASP A 138 -1.89 19.80 -21.26
C ASP A 138 -3.24 20.52 -21.36
N GLY A 139 -3.92 20.75 -20.23
CA GLY A 139 -5.24 21.40 -20.17
C GLY A 139 -6.41 20.49 -20.56
N GLY A 140 -6.18 19.18 -20.66
CA GLY A 140 -7.25 18.20 -20.80
C GLY A 140 -8.12 18.11 -19.55
N PRO A 141 -9.39 17.69 -19.68
CA PRO A 141 -10.25 17.47 -18.51
C PRO A 141 -9.66 16.36 -17.64
N PRO A 142 -9.90 16.39 -16.31
CA PRO A 142 -9.60 15.24 -15.47
C PRO A 142 -10.35 14.00 -15.98
N LEU A 143 -9.80 12.81 -15.70
CA LEU A 143 -10.39 11.55 -16.16
C LEU A 143 -11.69 11.18 -15.42
N TRP A 144 -12.14 11.98 -14.46
CA TRP A 144 -13.31 11.76 -13.60
C TRP A 144 -14.25 12.96 -13.60
#